data_AF-A0A486MYI3-F1
#
_entry.id   AF-A0A486MYI3-F1
#
_cell.length_a   1.000
_cell.length_b   1.000
_cell.length_c   1.000
_cell.angle_alpha   90.00
_cell.angle_beta   90.00
_cell.angle_gamma   90.00
#
_symmetry.space_group_name_H-M   'P 1'
#
loop_
_entity.id
_entity.type
_entity.pdbx_description
1 polymer ?
#
loop_
_entity_poly.entity_id
_entity_poly.type
_entity_poly.pdbx_seq_one_letter_code
_entity_poly.pdbx_strand_id
1 'polypeptide(L)'
;MVLTKCFFRRENLMASLLFCIVSYGLLSTWLYLVHSINEKVESTLPSSLLIRVLIIITALSFIIQKKPGVFKNFIVITFGLVLLFIHTIIVLHLLLNTFPDIYDFVFYYEFFLMVFFCGLPLCLCIRMV
;
A
#
# COMPACT_ATOMS: atom_id res chain seq x y z
N MET A 1 34.99 -3.75 18.19
CA MET A 1 33.52 -3.71 18.08
C MET A 1 33.15 -2.44 17.33
N VAL A 2 33.10 -2.52 15.99
CA VAL A 2 32.76 -1.36 15.15
C VAL A 2 31.27 -1.13 15.35
N LEU A 3 30.93 -0.13 16.18
CA LEU A 3 29.59 0.41 16.24
C LEU A 3 29.34 1.09 14.89
N THR A 4 28.83 0.32 13.93
CA THR A 4 28.35 0.85 12.65
C THR A 4 27.31 1.90 12.97
N LYS A 5 27.72 3.18 12.93
CA LYS A 5 26.81 4.32 12.93
C LYS A 5 25.92 4.14 11.71
N CYS A 6 24.76 3.53 11.89
CA CYS A 6 23.73 3.47 10.88
C CYS A 6 23.20 4.90 10.77
N PHE A 7 23.84 5.72 9.93
CA PHE A 7 23.35 7.06 9.60
C PHE A 7 22.08 6.87 8.76
N PHE A 8 20.96 6.67 9.45
CA PHE A 8 19.67 6.72 8.80
C PHE A 8 19.45 8.12 8.28
N ARG A 9 19.22 8.23 6.98
CA ARG A 9 18.83 9.52 6.43
C ARG A 9 17.48 9.88 6.99
N ARG A 10 17.34 11.11 7.50
CA ARG A 10 16.07 11.63 8.04
C ARG A 10 14.89 11.40 7.09
N GLU A 11 15.12 11.54 5.78
CA GLU A 11 14.12 11.27 4.74
C GLU A 11 13.63 9.82 4.73
N ASN A 12 14.50 8.84 4.92
CA ASN A 12 14.14 7.43 4.94
C ASN A 12 13.23 7.10 6.13
N LEU A 13 13.56 7.67 7.30
CA LEU A 13 12.73 7.54 8.50
C LEU A 13 11.37 8.22 8.29
N MET A 14 11.35 9.41 7.70
CA MET A 14 10.09 10.09 7.36
C MET A 14 9.25 9.29 6.37
N ALA A 15 9.86 8.70 5.34
CA ALA A 15 9.16 7.84 4.38
C ALA A 15 8.59 6.58 5.04
N SER A 16 9.37 5.92 5.90
CA SER A 16 8.91 4.74 6.64
C SER A 16 7.76 5.08 7.58
N LEU A 17 7.84 6.19 8.32
CA LEU A 17 6.76 6.62 9.22
C LEU A 17 5.49 6.98 8.44
N LEU A 18 5.63 7.72 7.34
CA LEU A 18 4.49 8.07 6.49
C LEU A 18 3.86 6.81 5.89
N PHE A 19 4.67 5.85 5.45
CA PHE A 19 4.18 4.54 5.00
C PHE A 19 3.39 3.81 6.08
N CYS A 20 3.86 3.79 7.33
CA CYS A 20 3.12 3.16 8.43
C CYS A 20 1.77 3.85 8.68
N ILE A 21 1.72 5.18 8.69
CA ILE A 21 0.48 5.95 8.88
C ILE A 21 -0.50 5.68 7.73
N VAL A 22 -0.02 5.73 6.49
CA VAL A 22 -0.83 5.43 5.30
C VAL A 22 -1.36 4.00 5.34
N SER A 23 -0.50 3.02 5.65
CA SER A 23 -0.89 1.62 5.76
C SER A 23 -1.95 1.40 6.83
N TYR A 24 -1.80 2.05 7.98
CA TYR A 24 -2.80 2.01 9.05
C TYR A 24 -4.14 2.57 8.58
N GLY A 25 -4.15 3.78 8.02
CA GLY A 25 -5.39 4.40 7.50
C GLY A 25 -6.07 3.53 6.45
N LEU A 26 -5.29 3.00 5.50
CA LEU A 26 -5.80 2.13 4.45
C LEU A 26 -6.44 0.84 4.99
N LEU A 27 -5.77 0.16 5.93
CA LEU A 27 -6.29 -1.06 6.56
C LEU A 27 -7.49 -0.78 7.49
N SER A 28 -7.52 0.36 8.18
CA SER A 28 -8.67 0.74 9.00
C SER A 28 -9.91 1.01 8.14
N THR A 29 -9.77 1.73 7.03
CA THR A 29 -10.87 1.95 6.08
C THR A 29 -11.33 0.63 5.48
N TRP A 30 -10.41 -0.29 5.18
CA TRP A 30 -10.74 -1.63 4.69
C TRP A 30 -11.60 -2.41 5.68
N LEU A 31 -11.17 -2.46 6.95
CA LEU A 31 -11.92 -3.14 8.01
C LEU A 31 -13.33 -2.58 8.16
N TYR A 32 -13.48 -1.27 8.08
CA TYR A 32 -14.79 -0.61 8.10
C TYR A 32 -15.67 -1.05 6.93
N LEU A 33 -15.12 -1.10 5.72
CA LEU A 33 -15.84 -1.51 4.51
C LEU A 33 -16.27 -2.97 4.56
N VAL A 34 -15.37 -3.89 4.94
CA VAL A 34 -15.70 -5.33 5.07
C VAL A 34 -16.77 -5.56 6.13
N HIS A 35 -16.71 -4.82 7.24
CA HIS A 35 -17.76 -4.89 8.26
C HIS A 35 -19.11 -4.38 7.75
N SER A 36 -19.12 -3.36 6.87
CA SER A 36 -20.34 -2.80 6.31
C SER A 36 -21.10 -3.78 5.40
N ILE A 37 -20.38 -4.66 4.70
CA ILE A 37 -20.97 -5.72 3.86
C ILE A 37 -21.20 -7.03 4.64
N ASN A 38 -20.94 -7.02 5.95
CA ASN A 38 -21.07 -8.15 6.86
C ASN A 38 -20.28 -9.40 6.42
N GLU A 39 -19.20 -9.20 5.68
CA GLU A 39 -18.32 -10.26 5.23
C GLU A 39 -17.33 -10.65 6.35
N LYS A 40 -16.96 -11.93 6.40
CA LYS A 40 -15.99 -12.42 7.38
C LYS A 40 -14.60 -11.90 7.03
N VAL A 41 -14.06 -11.04 7.89
CA VAL A 41 -12.72 -10.47 7.74
C VAL A 41 -11.64 -11.54 7.49
N GLU A 42 -11.76 -12.72 8.11
CA GLU A 42 -10.79 -13.82 8.00
C GLU A 42 -10.72 -14.48 6.61
N SER A 43 -11.75 -14.35 5.77
CA SER A 43 -11.74 -14.93 4.42
C SER A 43 -11.08 -14.04 3.37
N THR A 44 -10.67 -12.83 3.74
CA THR A 44 -10.16 -11.82 2.81
C THR A 44 -8.64 -11.84 2.74
N LEU A 45 -8.09 -11.55 1.55
CA LEU A 45 -6.64 -11.52 1.32
C LEU A 45 -5.89 -10.43 2.12
N PRO A 46 -6.42 -9.22 2.34
CA PRO A 46 -5.75 -8.19 3.14
C PRO A 46 -5.54 -8.58 4.61
N SER A 47 -6.36 -9.50 5.14
CA SER A 47 -6.21 -10.02 6.51
C SER A 47 -5.00 -10.96 6.69
N SER A 48 -4.47 -11.48 5.57
CA SER A 48 -3.48 -12.55 5.57
C SER A 48 -2.17 -12.18 6.27
N LEU A 49 -1.53 -13.20 6.85
CA LEU A 49 -0.20 -13.06 7.48
C LEU A 49 0.84 -12.53 6.49
N LEU A 50 0.73 -12.91 5.21
CA LEU A 50 1.64 -12.49 4.14
C LEU A 50 1.66 -10.96 3.99
N ILE A 51 0.49 -10.31 3.96
CA ILE A 51 0.40 -8.85 3.85
C ILE A 51 1.04 -8.17 5.07
N ARG A 52 0.83 -8.70 6.27
CA ARG A 52 1.47 -8.17 7.49
C ARG A 52 3.00 -8.25 7.43
N VAL A 53 3.53 -9.37 6.95
CA VAL A 53 4.97 -9.55 6.75
C VAL A 53 5.50 -8.59 5.69
N LEU A 54 4.80 -8.42 4.56
CA LEU A 54 5.17 -7.50 3.49
C LEU A 54 5.20 -6.04 3.97
N ILE A 55 4.26 -5.62 4.83
CA ILE A 55 4.28 -4.28 5.44
C ILE A 55 5.56 -4.07 6.26
N ILE A 56 5.94 -5.06 7.09
CA ILE A 56 7.17 -4.99 7.89
C ILE A 56 8.41 -4.90 6.98
N ILE A 57 8.49 -5.76 5.97
CA ILE A 57 9.59 -5.75 4.99
C ILE A 57 9.67 -4.39 4.28
N THR A 58 8.52 -3.81 3.92
CA THR A 58 8.44 -2.52 3.23
C THR A 58 8.94 -1.39 4.12
N ALA A 59 8.49 -1.34 5.38
CA ALA A 59 8.95 -0.35 6.36
C ALA A 59 10.46 -0.43 6.58
N LEU A 60 11.01 -1.64 6.74
CA LEU A 60 12.46 -1.86 6.85
C LEU A 60 13.19 -1.47 5.56
N SER A 61 12.61 -1.76 4.41
CA SER A 61 13.20 -1.41 3.11
C SER A 61 13.33 0.09 2.95
N PHE A 62 12.34 0.89 3.37
CA PHE A 62 12.44 2.35 3.38
C PHE A 62 13.65 2.85 4.18
N ILE A 63 13.87 2.26 5.35
CA ILE A 63 14.96 2.62 6.27
C ILE A 63 16.34 2.35 5.64
N ILE A 64 16.50 1.20 4.97
CA ILE A 64 17.78 0.71 4.43
C ILE A 64 18.14 1.37 3.08
N GLN A 65 17.23 2.11 2.43
CA GLN A 65 17.49 2.74 1.13
C GLN A 65 18.75 3.63 1.12
N LYS A 66 19.69 3.33 0.22
CA LYS A 66 20.90 4.15 0.02
C LYS A 66 20.69 5.30 -0.97
N LYS A 67 19.82 5.11 -1.97
CA LYS A 67 19.57 6.09 -3.04
C LYS A 67 18.67 7.25 -2.56
N PRO A 68 18.96 8.51 -2.90
CA PRO A 68 18.13 9.66 -2.53
C PRO A 68 16.77 9.76 -3.23
N GLY A 69 15.80 10.41 -2.58
CA GLY A 69 14.48 10.66 -3.16
C GLY A 69 13.48 9.52 -2.95
N VAL A 70 13.64 8.74 -1.88
CA VAL A 70 12.72 7.62 -1.59
C VAL A 70 11.35 8.14 -1.22
N PHE A 71 11.31 9.25 -0.48
CA PHE A 71 10.08 9.91 -0.08
C PHE A 71 9.29 10.42 -1.28
N LYS A 72 9.96 11.12 -2.21
CA LYS A 72 9.33 11.62 -3.44
C LYS A 72 8.79 10.47 -4.29
N ASN A 73 9.58 9.41 -4.49
CA ASN A 73 9.11 8.25 -5.26
C ASN A 73 7.90 7.59 -4.60
N PHE A 74 7.90 7.46 -3.28
CA PHE A 74 6.77 6.90 -2.57
C PHE A 74 5.48 7.69 -2.81
N ILE A 75 5.55 9.01 -2.72
CA ILE A 75 4.40 9.89 -3.01
C ILE A 75 3.94 9.71 -4.46
N VAL A 76 4.87 9.74 -5.42
CA VAL A 76 4.54 9.60 -6.85
C VAL A 76 3.89 8.25 -7.15
N ILE A 77 4.44 7.16 -6.62
CA ILE A 77 3.89 5.81 -6.81
C ILE A 77 2.50 5.71 -6.18
N THR A 78 2.34 6.20 -4.96
CA THR A 78 1.04 6.14 -4.26
C THR A 78 -0.02 6.93 -5.02
N PHE A 79 0.29 8.16 -5.43
CA PHE A 79 -0.64 9.01 -6.17
C PHE A 79 -0.96 8.43 -7.55
N GLY A 80 0.05 7.91 -8.25
CA GLY A 80 -0.13 7.23 -9.54
C GLY A 80 -1.02 6.00 -9.42
N LEU A 81 -0.85 5.20 -8.35
CA LEU A 81 -1.68 4.03 -8.09
C LEU A 81 -3.14 4.42 -7.83
N VAL A 82 -3.37 5.45 -7.02
CA VAL A 82 -4.73 5.97 -6.74
C VAL A 82 -5.42 6.43 -8.03
N LEU A 83 -4.73 7.22 -8.86
CA LEU A 83 -5.29 7.68 -10.13
C LEU A 83 -5.59 6.52 -11.09
N LEU A 84 -4.70 5.53 -11.17
CA LEU A 84 -4.89 4.34 -11.99
C LEU A 84 -6.14 3.56 -11.55
N PHE A 85 -6.36 3.42 -10.24
CA PHE A 85 -7.54 2.76 -9.71
C PHE A 85 -8.82 3.53 -10.00
N ILE A 86 -8.86 4.84 -9.76
CA ILE A 86 -10.02 5.69 -10.09
C ILE A 86 -10.35 5.55 -11.58
N HIS A 87 -9.33 5.62 -12.44
CA HIS A 87 -9.52 5.47 -13.88
C HIS A 87 -10.07 4.09 -14.25
N THR A 88 -9.53 3.02 -13.65
CA THR A 88 -9.98 1.64 -13.90
C THR A 88 -11.44 1.45 -13.50
N ILE A 89 -11.86 1.97 -12.35
CA ILE A 89 -13.25 1.91 -11.88
C ILE A 89 -14.17 2.62 -12.87
N ILE A 90 -13.83 3.85 -13.27
CA ILE A 90 -14.63 4.64 -14.23
C ILE A 90 -14.77 3.90 -15.56
N VAL A 91 -13.66 3.39 -16.11
CA VAL A 91 -13.66 2.70 -17.40
C VAL A 91 -14.47 1.40 -17.33
N LEU A 92 -14.33 0.61 -16.27
CA LEU A 92 -15.06 -0.65 -16.13
C LEU A 92 -16.57 -0.41 -16.02
N HIS A 93 -16.99 0.55 -15.19
CA HIS A 93 -18.41 0.86 -14.99
C HIS A 93 -19.04 1.54 -16.20
N LEU A 94 -18.27 2.35 -16.94
CA LEU A 94 -18.70 2.88 -18.23
C LEU A 94 -18.90 1.75 -19.25
N LEU A 95 -17.99 0.78 -19.29
CA LEU A 95 -18.07 -0.37 -20.19
C LEU A 95 -19.25 -1.29 -19.85
N LEU A 96 -19.48 -1.53 -18.56
CA LEU A 96 -20.59 -2.35 -18.06
C LEU A 96 -21.93 -1.61 -18.06
N ASN A 97 -21.93 -0.30 -18.31
CA ASN A 97 -23.09 0.59 -18.29
C ASN A 97 -23.88 0.49 -16.96
N THR A 98 -23.17 0.38 -15.84
CA THR A 98 -23.73 0.23 -14.49
C THR A 98 -23.05 1.21 -13.53
N PHE A 99 -23.76 1.62 -12.48
CA PHE A 99 -23.15 2.39 -11.40
C PHE A 99 -22.51 1.46 -10.37
N PRO A 100 -21.34 1.83 -9.80
CA PRO A 100 -20.70 1.04 -8.76
C PRO A 100 -21.55 1.02 -7.49
N ASP A 101 -21.74 -0.16 -6.92
CA ASP A 101 -22.36 -0.35 -5.62
C ASP A 101 -21.33 -0.55 -4.50
N ILE A 102 -21.80 -0.76 -3.27
CA ILE A 102 -20.93 -0.97 -2.10
C ILE A 102 -20.01 -2.18 -2.26
N TYR A 103 -20.48 -3.26 -2.90
CA TYR A 103 -19.71 -4.49 -3.10
C TYR A 103 -18.59 -4.26 -4.11
N ASP A 104 -18.89 -3.54 -5.19
CA ASP A 104 -17.89 -3.12 -6.16
C ASP A 104 -16.78 -2.29 -5.48
N PHE A 105 -17.17 -1.32 -4.65
CA PHE A 105 -16.21 -0.51 -3.91
C PHE A 105 -15.33 -1.34 -2.97
N VAL A 106 -15.90 -2.30 -2.23
CA VAL A 106 -15.09 -3.21 -1.39
C VAL A 106 -14.12 -3.99 -2.26
N PHE A 107 -14.59 -4.61 -3.36
CA PHE A 107 -13.76 -5.39 -4.26
C PHE A 107 -12.57 -4.60 -4.83
N TYR A 108 -12.82 -3.41 -5.40
CA TYR A 108 -11.74 -2.58 -5.93
C TYR A 108 -10.77 -2.14 -4.84
N TYR A 109 -11.28 -1.87 -3.64
CA TYR A 109 -10.45 -1.46 -2.52
C TYR A 109 -9.56 -2.61 -2.04
N GLU A 110 -10.06 -3.84 -1.94
CA GLU A 110 -9.23 -5.01 -1.65
C GLU A 110 -8.13 -5.20 -2.70
N PHE A 111 -8.49 -5.08 -3.97
CA PHE A 111 -7.54 -5.17 -5.07
C PHE A 111 -6.47 -4.07 -5.00
N PHE A 112 -6.87 -2.84 -4.66
CA PHE A 112 -5.95 -1.71 -4.43
C PHE A 112 -4.94 -2.02 -3.34
N LEU A 113 -5.40 -2.53 -2.19
CA LEU A 113 -4.52 -2.88 -1.08
C LEU A 113 -3.54 -3.98 -1.46
N MET A 114 -3.99 -4.99 -2.20
CA MET A 114 -3.14 -6.07 -2.68
C MET A 114 -2.03 -5.54 -3.59
N VAL A 115 -2.38 -4.72 -4.59
CA VAL A 115 -1.37 -4.14 -5.49
C VAL A 115 -0.43 -3.19 -4.73
N PHE A 116 -0.96 -2.41 -3.80
CA PHE A 116 -0.16 -1.49 -2.99
C PHE A 116 0.85 -2.23 -2.11
N PHE A 117 0.39 -3.18 -1.28
CA PHE A 117 1.24 -3.89 -0.32
C PHE A 117 2.18 -4.91 -0.96
N CYS A 118 1.83 -5.48 -2.11
CA CYS A 118 2.72 -6.38 -2.85
C CYS A 118 3.67 -5.61 -3.79
N GLY A 119 3.18 -4.55 -4.44
CA GLY A 119 3.95 -3.79 -5.43
C GLY A 119 5.00 -2.86 -4.83
N LEU A 120 4.68 -2.19 -3.71
CA LEU A 120 5.61 -1.27 -3.06
C LEU A 120 6.92 -1.93 -2.59
N PRO A 121 6.92 -3.08 -1.89
CA PRO A 121 8.17 -3.75 -1.51
C PRO A 121 8.99 -4.15 -2.74
N LEU A 122 8.36 -4.66 -3.80
CA LEU A 122 9.06 -5.00 -5.04
C LEU A 122 9.74 -3.77 -5.66
N CYS A 123 9.04 -2.63 -5.72
CA CYS A 123 9.59 -1.39 -6.24
C CYS A 123 10.80 -0.91 -5.40
N LEU A 124 10.71 -0.99 -4.07
CA LEU A 124 11.80 -0.64 -3.17
C LEU A 124 12.99 -1.59 -3.29
N CYS A 125 12.75 -2.90 -3.44
CA CYS A 125 13.77 -3.90 -3.69
C CYS A 125 14.53 -3.65 -5.00
N ILE A 126 13.81 -3.41 -6.10
CA ILE A 126 14.41 -3.06 -7.40
C ILE A 126 15.27 -1.81 -7.28
N ARG A 127 14.79 -0.81 -6.53
CA ARG A 127 15.53 0.43 -6.30
C ARG A 127 16.84 0.22 -5.53
N MET A 128 16.94 -0.82 -4.70
CA MET A 128 18.16 -1.14 -3.94
C MET A 128 19.28 -1.75 -4.78
N VAL A 129 18.94 -2.40 -5.89
CA VAL A 129 19.89 -2.89 -6.91
C VAL A 129 20.50 -1.69 -7.66
#